data_AF-A0A3Q4AF24-F1
#
_entry.id   AF-A0A3Q4AF24-F1
#
_cell.length_a   1.000
_cell.length_b   1.000
_cell.length_c   1.000
_cell.angle_alpha   90.00
_cell.angle_beta   90.00
_cell.angle_gamma   90.00
#
_symmetry.space_group_name_H-M   'P 1'
#
loop_
_entity.id
_entity.type
_entity.pdbx_description
1 polymer ?
#
loop_
_entity_poly.entity_id
_entity_poly.type
_entity_poly.pdbx_seq_one_letter_code
_entity_poly.pdbx_strand_id
1 'polypeptide(L)'
;KKTTTGAVFYDVHIFYYTWYGNPLMDGKYSHWDHILVPHWDPKIASSYPRGRHMPPEDIGSSFYPELNPYSSRDPDVLESHMEQIGASAAGVLVLSWYPPGLADDNGDPTEDLVSTVLDAAYRHNLKVKGISTF
;
A
#
# COMPACT_ATOMS: atom_id res chain seq x y z
N LYS A 1 8.35 31.12 -0.36
CA LYS A 1 6.94 30.97 0.08
C LYS A 1 6.95 30.01 1.25
N LYS A 2 6.48 30.42 2.42
CA LYS A 2 6.38 29.56 3.62
C LYS A 2 5.12 28.72 3.41
N THR A 3 5.27 27.44 3.10
CA THR A 3 4.14 26.51 3.04
C THR A 3 3.61 26.42 4.46
N THR A 4 2.38 26.88 4.67
CA THR A 4 1.69 26.70 5.94
C THR A 4 1.51 25.19 6.09
N THR A 5 2.30 24.54 6.95
CA THR A 5 2.04 23.15 7.34
C THR A 5 0.64 23.15 7.94
N GLY A 6 -0.33 22.58 7.21
CA GLY A 6 -1.68 22.41 7.73
C GLY A 6 -1.60 21.65 9.05
N ALA A 7 -2.40 22.05 10.04
CA ALA A 7 -2.46 21.29 11.29
C ALA A 7 -2.98 19.88 10.97
N VAL A 8 -2.23 18.86 11.37
CA VAL A 8 -2.67 17.45 11.34
C VAL A 8 -3.40 17.10 12.63
N PHE A 9 -4.34 16.17 12.55
CA PHE A 9 -5.17 15.71 13.65
C PHE A 9 -4.78 14.29 14.06
N TYR A 10 -4.21 14.13 15.25
CA TYR A 10 -3.71 12.82 15.73
C TYR A 10 -4.81 11.88 16.24
N ASP A 11 -6.05 12.33 16.28
CA ASP A 11 -7.26 11.53 16.48
C ASP A 11 -7.86 11.04 15.15
N VAL A 12 -7.30 11.46 14.01
CA VAL A 12 -7.66 10.98 12.67
C VAL A 12 -6.62 9.97 12.17
N HIS A 13 -7.10 8.79 11.83
CA HIS A 13 -6.29 7.62 11.48
C HIS A 13 -6.60 7.16 10.04
N ILE A 14 -5.57 6.83 9.25
CA ILE A 14 -5.69 6.28 7.90
C ILE A 14 -5.02 4.91 7.84
N PHE A 15 -5.73 3.89 7.35
CA PHE A 15 -5.12 2.58 7.06
C PHE A 15 -4.18 2.68 5.87
N TYR A 16 -2.97 2.14 6.02
CA TYR A 16 -1.90 2.25 5.04
C TYR A 16 -1.26 0.87 4.78
N TYR A 17 -1.06 0.55 3.51
CA TYR A 17 -0.57 -0.75 3.04
C TYR A 17 0.72 -0.58 2.24
N THR A 18 1.75 -1.34 2.60
CA THR A 18 3.10 -1.29 2.00
C THR A 18 3.42 -2.50 1.13
N TRP A 19 2.40 -3.18 0.61
CA TRP A 19 2.52 -4.47 -0.06
C TRP A 19 2.61 -4.41 -1.59
N TYR A 20 2.68 -3.21 -2.18
CA TYR A 20 2.74 -3.03 -3.62
C TYR A 20 4.17 -3.09 -4.13
N GLY A 21 4.40 -3.77 -5.26
CA GLY A 21 5.72 -3.90 -5.88
C GLY A 21 5.67 -3.79 -7.39
N ASN A 22 6.76 -3.36 -8.02
CA ASN A 22 6.86 -3.25 -9.47
C ASN A 22 8.17 -3.86 -10.02
N PRO A 23 8.24 -4.20 -11.32
CA PRO A 23 9.40 -4.87 -11.90
C PRO A 23 10.71 -4.09 -11.80
N LEU A 24 10.65 -2.76 -11.76
CA LEU A 24 11.85 -1.91 -11.74
C LEU A 24 12.56 -1.96 -10.39
N MET A 25 11.80 -1.94 -9.28
CA MET A 25 12.32 -1.92 -7.91
C MET A 25 12.34 -3.32 -7.27
N ASP A 26 11.28 -4.10 -7.49
CA ASP A 26 11.03 -5.38 -6.79
C ASP A 26 11.27 -6.62 -7.67
N GLY A 27 11.57 -6.42 -8.96
CA GLY A 27 11.82 -7.50 -9.94
C GLY A 27 10.56 -8.21 -10.45
N LYS A 28 9.40 -7.96 -9.84
CA LYS A 28 8.07 -8.42 -10.29
C LYS A 28 6.99 -7.43 -9.83
N TYR A 29 5.79 -7.56 -10.40
CA TYR A 29 4.62 -6.96 -9.78
C TYR A 29 4.23 -7.76 -8.53
N SER A 30 3.87 -7.04 -7.47
CA SER A 30 3.29 -7.62 -6.24
C SER A 30 2.04 -6.81 -5.89
N HIS A 31 0.97 -7.50 -5.50
CA HIS A 31 -0.40 -6.97 -5.29
C HIS A 31 -1.09 -6.33 -6.51
N TRP A 32 -0.37 -5.69 -7.43
CA TRP A 32 -0.97 -5.17 -8.67
C TRP A 32 -1.47 -6.28 -9.59
N ASP A 33 -0.77 -7.41 -9.63
CA ASP A 33 -1.08 -8.60 -10.42
C ASP A 33 -1.97 -9.59 -9.63
N HIS A 34 -2.82 -9.08 -8.74
CA HIS A 34 -3.63 -9.90 -7.83
C HIS A 34 -4.43 -10.99 -8.58
N ILE A 35 -4.65 -12.12 -7.92
CA ILE A 35 -5.48 -13.19 -8.46
C ILE A 35 -6.97 -12.78 -8.49
N LEU A 36 -7.68 -13.17 -9.54
CA LEU A 36 -9.14 -13.14 -9.57
C LEU A 36 -9.67 -14.16 -8.56
N VAL A 37 -10.12 -13.67 -7.39
CA VAL A 37 -10.58 -14.52 -6.29
C VAL A 37 -11.82 -15.29 -6.73
N PRO A 38 -11.79 -16.64 -6.73
CA PRO A 38 -12.93 -17.43 -7.17
C PRO A 38 -14.09 -17.29 -6.19
N HIS A 39 -15.31 -17.33 -6.73
CA HIS A 39 -16.50 -17.47 -5.89
C HIS A 39 -16.44 -18.77 -5.09
N TRP A 40 -16.96 -18.77 -3.86
CA TRP A 40 -16.90 -19.93 -2.95
C TRP A 40 -17.68 -21.15 -3.47
N ASP A 41 -18.79 -20.95 -4.18
CA ASP A 41 -19.51 -22.01 -4.91
C ASP A 41 -18.81 -22.30 -6.26
N PRO A 42 -18.28 -23.52 -6.48
CA PRO A 42 -17.61 -23.90 -7.71
C PRO A 42 -18.46 -23.77 -8.98
N LYS A 43 -19.80 -23.90 -8.88
CA LYS A 43 -20.71 -23.76 -10.02
C LYS A 43 -20.83 -22.32 -10.47
N ILE A 44 -20.77 -21.38 -9.53
CA ILE A 44 -20.74 -19.95 -9.83
C ILE A 44 -19.33 -19.57 -10.31
N ALA A 45 -18.28 -20.09 -9.67
CA ALA A 45 -16.90 -19.81 -10.02
C ALA A 45 -16.48 -20.29 -11.42
N SER A 46 -17.21 -21.23 -12.04
CA SER A 46 -16.97 -21.62 -13.44
C SER A 46 -17.51 -20.60 -14.44
N SER A 47 -18.39 -19.69 -14.01
CA SER A 47 -18.99 -18.66 -14.87
C SER A 47 -18.19 -17.36 -14.90
N TYR A 48 -17.15 -17.22 -14.06
CA TYR A 48 -16.32 -16.01 -13.96
C TYR A 48 -14.89 -16.26 -14.48
N PRO A 49 -14.21 -15.19 -14.98
CA PRO A 49 -12.81 -15.25 -15.36
C PRO A 49 -11.92 -15.75 -14.21
N ARG A 50 -10.82 -16.41 -14.57
CA ARG A 50 -9.80 -16.90 -13.64
C ARG A 50 -8.44 -16.47 -14.14
N GLY A 51 -7.48 -16.43 -13.22
CA GLY A 51 -6.11 -16.03 -13.51
C GLY A 51 -5.68 -14.87 -12.63
N ARG A 52 -4.66 -14.14 -13.09
CA ARG A 52 -4.12 -12.95 -12.44
C ARG A 52 -4.29 -11.76 -13.36
N HIS A 53 -4.40 -10.59 -12.77
CA HIS A 53 -4.29 -9.34 -13.50
C HIS A 53 -2.91 -9.21 -14.16
N MET A 54 -2.82 -8.51 -15.30
CA MET A 54 -1.59 -8.29 -16.06
C MET A 54 -1.18 -6.80 -16.13
N PRO A 55 -0.49 -6.28 -15.09
CA PRO A 55 -0.05 -4.89 -15.08
C PRO A 55 0.96 -4.59 -16.21
N PRO A 56 1.06 -3.33 -16.69
CA PRO A 56 0.52 -2.14 -16.05
C PRO A 56 -0.91 -1.74 -16.45
N GLU A 57 -1.45 -2.18 -17.58
CA GLU A 57 -2.79 -1.76 -18.03
C GLU A 57 -3.93 -2.49 -17.32
N ASP A 58 -3.71 -3.74 -16.91
CA ASP A 58 -4.69 -4.56 -16.19
C ASP A 58 -4.19 -4.80 -14.75
N ILE A 59 -4.73 -4.06 -13.79
CA ILE A 59 -4.37 -4.17 -12.37
C ILE A 59 -5.54 -4.69 -11.54
N GLY A 60 -5.23 -5.28 -10.38
CA GLY A 60 -6.19 -5.74 -9.37
C GLY A 60 -6.92 -4.63 -8.63
N SER A 61 -7.44 -3.63 -9.34
CA SER A 61 -8.18 -2.50 -8.80
C SER A 61 -9.19 -1.97 -9.83
N SER A 62 -10.36 -1.56 -9.36
CA SER A 62 -11.34 -0.85 -10.21
C SER A 62 -10.94 0.60 -10.50
N PHE A 63 -9.92 1.13 -9.81
CA PHE A 63 -9.39 2.47 -9.98
C PHE A 63 -7.90 2.41 -10.34
N TYR A 64 -7.43 3.37 -11.13
CA TYR A 64 -6.02 3.46 -11.51
C TYR A 64 -5.29 4.55 -10.70
N PRO A 65 -4.18 4.25 -10.02
CA PRO A 65 -3.44 5.23 -9.24
C PRO A 65 -2.73 6.25 -10.14
N GLU A 66 -2.71 7.53 -9.73
CA GLU A 66 -1.96 8.59 -10.44
C GLU A 66 -0.46 8.30 -10.48
N LEU A 67 0.07 7.63 -9.45
CA LEU A 67 1.46 7.18 -9.36
C LEU A 67 1.78 5.94 -10.21
N ASN A 68 0.84 5.47 -11.04
CA ASN A 68 0.91 4.20 -11.79
C ASN A 68 1.09 3.00 -10.84
N PRO A 69 1.28 1.76 -11.34
CA PRO A 69 1.57 0.59 -10.51
C PRO A 69 2.94 0.72 -9.83
N TYR A 70 2.96 1.44 -8.72
CA TYR A 70 4.14 1.85 -7.99
C TYR A 70 4.71 0.72 -7.12
N SER A 71 5.94 0.91 -6.65
CA SER A 71 6.52 0.11 -5.57
C SER A 71 6.35 0.84 -4.24
N SER A 72 5.92 0.13 -3.20
CA SER A 72 5.93 0.62 -1.82
C SER A 72 7.35 0.80 -1.26
N ARG A 73 8.37 0.25 -1.94
CA ARG A 73 9.79 0.44 -1.61
C ARG A 73 10.39 1.69 -2.23
N ASP A 74 9.67 2.34 -3.15
CA ASP A 74 10.14 3.55 -3.81
C ASP A 74 10.08 4.74 -2.82
N PRO A 75 11.22 5.38 -2.51
CA PRO A 75 11.25 6.50 -1.59
C PRO A 75 10.43 7.70 -2.09
N ASP A 76 10.38 7.95 -3.40
CA ASP A 76 9.64 9.08 -3.96
C ASP A 76 8.12 8.87 -3.82
N VAL A 77 7.68 7.62 -3.98
CA VAL A 77 6.29 7.21 -3.72
C VAL A 77 5.94 7.40 -2.25
N LEU A 78 6.84 6.98 -1.34
CA LEU A 78 6.62 7.11 0.09
C LEU A 78 6.52 8.58 0.52
N GLU A 79 7.40 9.45 0.02
CA GLU A 79 7.32 10.89 0.27
C GLU A 79 6.00 11.48 -0.24
N SER A 80 5.61 11.14 -1.47
CA SER A 80 4.33 11.58 -2.06
C SER A 80 3.13 11.14 -1.22
N HIS A 81 3.14 9.91 -0.69
CA HIS A 81 2.08 9.44 0.21
C HIS A 81 2.04 10.22 1.52
N MET A 82 3.18 10.54 2.15
CA MET A 82 3.19 11.35 3.38
C MET A 82 2.68 12.77 3.14
N GLU A 83 3.01 13.37 1.99
CA GLU A 83 2.48 14.68 1.59
C GLU A 83 0.96 14.63 1.40
N GLN A 84 0.44 13.61 0.73
CA GLN A 84 -1.01 13.41 0.54
C GLN A 84 -1.73 13.21 1.87
N ILE A 85 -1.16 12.42 2.78
CA ILE A 85 -1.71 12.19 4.13
C ILE A 85 -1.71 13.48 4.93
N GLY A 86 -0.62 14.25 4.92
CA GLY A 86 -0.56 15.56 5.55
C GLY A 86 -1.58 16.54 4.98
N ALA A 87 -1.77 16.54 3.65
CA ALA A 87 -2.78 17.36 2.98
C ALA A 87 -4.22 16.96 3.33
N SER A 88 -4.47 15.69 3.67
CA SER A 88 -5.75 15.20 4.18
C SER A 88 -6.03 15.60 5.65
N ALA A 89 -5.05 16.20 6.33
CA ALA A 89 -5.06 16.55 7.75
C ALA A 89 -5.08 15.33 8.71
N ALA A 90 -4.92 14.10 8.23
CA ALA A 90 -4.73 12.94 9.09
C ALA A 90 -3.34 12.95 9.73
N GLY A 91 -3.26 12.67 11.04
CA GLY A 91 -2.01 12.67 11.80
C GLY A 91 -1.43 11.29 12.07
N VAL A 92 -2.19 10.21 11.86
CA VAL A 92 -1.77 8.84 12.18
C VAL A 92 -1.97 7.88 11.02
N LEU A 93 -0.88 7.24 10.58
CA LEU A 93 -0.91 6.08 9.70
C LEU A 93 -1.10 4.81 10.52
N VAL A 94 -2.07 3.99 10.14
CA VAL A 94 -2.26 2.65 10.67
C VAL A 94 -1.66 1.66 9.67
N LEU A 95 -0.42 1.27 9.92
CA LEU A 95 0.36 0.43 9.03
C LEU A 95 -0.09 -1.03 9.16
N SER A 96 -0.58 -1.61 8.06
CA SER A 96 -0.79 -3.05 7.94
C SER A 96 0.56 -3.74 8.05
N TRP A 97 0.69 -4.66 9.00
CA TRP A 97 1.96 -5.29 9.33
C TRP A 97 1.80 -6.79 9.56
N TYR A 98 2.75 -7.55 9.00
CA TYR A 98 2.96 -8.98 9.25
C TYR A 98 4.28 -9.18 10.00
N PRO A 99 4.38 -10.23 10.84
CA PRO A 99 5.66 -10.60 11.46
C PRO A 99 6.77 -10.86 10.43
N PRO A 100 8.05 -10.73 10.82
CA PRO A 100 9.16 -10.92 9.90
C PRO A 100 9.12 -12.26 9.16
N GLY A 101 9.37 -12.22 7.84
CA GLY A 101 9.30 -13.38 6.95
C GLY A 101 7.88 -13.84 6.60
N LEU A 102 6.83 -13.15 7.06
CA LEU A 102 5.44 -13.43 6.71
C LEU A 102 4.86 -12.33 5.82
N ALA A 103 3.89 -12.72 4.99
CA ALA A 103 3.12 -11.85 4.13
C ALA A 103 1.70 -12.44 3.97
N ASP A 104 0.81 -11.68 3.34
CA ASP A 104 -0.44 -12.25 2.85
C ASP A 104 -0.19 -13.20 1.65
N ASP A 105 -1.20 -14.00 1.29
CA ASP A 105 -1.09 -15.01 0.23
C ASP A 105 -0.74 -14.45 -1.17
N ASN A 106 -0.84 -13.12 -1.37
CA ASN A 106 -0.63 -12.46 -2.65
C ASN A 106 0.52 -11.43 -2.62
N GLY A 107 1.24 -11.32 -1.51
CA GLY A 107 2.31 -10.34 -1.30
C GLY A 107 3.69 -10.96 -1.07
N ASP A 108 4.66 -10.08 -0.80
CA ASP A 108 5.99 -10.42 -0.29
C ASP A 108 6.15 -9.83 1.12
N PRO A 109 7.08 -10.34 1.94
CA PRO A 109 7.34 -9.76 3.26
C PRO A 109 7.71 -8.27 3.15
N THR A 110 7.20 -7.46 4.07
CA THR A 110 7.35 -5.98 4.05
C THR A 110 7.88 -5.42 5.37
N GLU A 111 8.37 -6.25 6.28
CA GLU A 111 8.90 -5.83 7.57
C GLU A 111 10.12 -4.90 7.44
N ASP A 112 10.87 -5.05 6.34
CA ASP A 112 12.02 -4.21 5.99
C ASP A 112 11.63 -2.74 5.78
N LEU A 113 10.38 -2.48 5.36
CA LEU A 113 9.87 -1.15 5.08
C LEU A 113 9.42 -0.38 6.32
N VAL A 114 9.23 -1.05 7.47
CA VAL A 114 8.71 -0.41 8.68
C VAL A 114 9.58 0.78 9.11
N SER A 115 10.91 0.61 9.11
CA SER A 115 11.85 1.68 9.46
C SER A 115 11.75 2.86 8.49
N THR A 116 11.71 2.59 7.19
CA THR A 116 11.61 3.63 6.16
C THR A 116 10.29 4.41 6.26
N VAL A 117 9.18 3.73 6.55
CA VAL A 117 7.88 4.37 6.80
C VAL A 117 7.91 5.25 8.03
N LEU A 118 8.52 4.79 9.13
CA LEU A 118 8.68 5.58 10.35
C LEU A 118 9.49 6.86 10.09
N ASP A 119 10.60 6.75 9.35
CA ASP A 119 11.46 7.89 9.01
C ASP A 119 10.77 8.90 8.07
N ALA A 120 10.02 8.42 7.09
CA ALA A 120 9.20 9.28 6.23
C ALA A 120 8.08 9.98 7.02
N ALA A 121 7.31 9.24 7.81
CA ALA A 121 6.27 9.82 8.66
C ALA A 121 6.82 10.87 9.62
N TYR A 122 7.98 10.62 10.24
CA TYR A 122 8.64 11.57 11.13
C TYR A 122 8.97 12.90 10.44
N ARG A 123 9.50 12.84 9.21
CA ARG A 123 9.83 14.04 8.41
C ARG A 123 8.61 14.91 8.10
N HIS A 124 7.42 14.30 8.03
CA HIS A 124 6.15 14.98 7.74
C HIS A 124 5.30 15.29 8.99
N ASN A 125 5.85 15.11 10.21
CA ASN A 125 5.13 15.27 11.48
C ASN A 125 3.93 14.32 11.63
N LEU A 126 3.99 13.14 11.05
CA LEU A 126 2.98 12.10 11.16
C LEU A 126 3.39 11.05 12.21
N LYS A 127 2.41 10.30 12.72
CA LYS A 127 2.62 9.15 13.62
C LYS A 127 2.28 7.85 12.92
N VAL A 128 2.89 6.76 13.37
CA VAL A 128 2.60 5.41 12.86
C VAL A 128 2.11 4.55 14.01
N LYS A 129 1.05 3.79 13.77
CA LYS A 129 0.55 2.72 14.63
C LYS A 129 0.54 1.43 13.81
N GLY A 130 1.15 0.37 14.32
CA GLY A 130 1.04 -0.95 13.69
C GLY A 130 -0.32 -1.59 14.00
N ILE A 131 -0.91 -2.25 12.99
CA ILE A 131 -1.99 -3.22 13.20
C ILE A 131 -1.53 -4.56 12.66
N SER A 132 -1.68 -5.61 13.47
CA SER A 132 -1.42 -6.98 13.01
C SER A 132 -2.63 -7.47 12.24
N THR A 133 -2.43 -7.81 10.99
CA THR A 133 -3.47 -8.33 10.10
C THR A 133 -3.46 -9.86 10.23
N PHE A 134 -4.45 -10.44 10.93
CA PHE A 134 -4.66 -11.89 11.08
C PHE A 134 -6.01 -12.29 10.50
#